data_AF-A0A521RX90-F1
#
_entry.id   AF-A0A521RX90-F1
#
_cell.length_a   1.000
_cell.length_b   1.000
_cell.length_c   1.000
_cell.angle_alpha   90.00
_cell.angle_beta   90.00
_cell.angle_gamma   90.00
#
_symmetry.space_group_name_H-M   'P 1'
#
loop_
_entity.id
_entity.type
_entity.pdbx_description
1 polymer ?
#
loop_
_entity_poly.entity_id
_entity_poly.type
_entity_poly.pdbx_seq_one_letter_code
_entity_poly.pdbx_strand_id
1 'polypeptide(L)'
;MDRLRALNRADLPDRAAALVGVLAFGLGLVAVVGPNLDLGVTLYHDGAYVRVLHVEPYSPARRDGFEEGMIVVRLGGYDLVRLPGYEYPELDEFGYEVGSGPVTVDQPTPVALDPGLLSQLLSQRVDYAEAIRETDLAGESYTSVGISSSYDFEREQTSMWLLIGAAVALVGAWFVAGGRAGSSLQPLAVPLAVATATPFLARPLAATWSGPFLIAAGILLPAAMVPLGLRLTERIADEGVRRVARATSLGAAVAAISIGLVQPVSDAGTGLDPWVWGALAAAVPLIPGIAAAVPMRRTPQAASSRGLVASAELGAAGITPLMAIATVPQAPYAIPFSLWLLVLVVAARFTVRPLARLATRATLQRDLVVAATEAERARVAADIHDDALQELTLLVRRLETAGDAEGADMARTVSDRLRAICGDLRLPILDDLGVGPALDWLVLRIERLAGGEVRLEKADGTRPPPDVELAFFRVAQEALGNAVKHGKPPIVVRYHSTEAGASLSVDDAGPGIEPDAPQRAEEAGRFGLLNMQQRAEGIGAILDVRRWPGGGTHVALEWRPH
;
A
#
# COMPACT_ATOMS: atom_id res chain seq x y z
N MET A 1 22.86 19.08 -14.93
CA MET A 1 23.52 17.76 -14.76
C MET A 1 23.03 16.98 -13.54
N ASP A 2 22.54 17.61 -12.46
CA ASP A 2 22.05 16.89 -11.27
C ASP A 2 20.69 16.17 -11.44
N ARG A 3 19.80 16.65 -12.34
CA ARG A 3 18.59 15.89 -12.72
C ARG A 3 18.88 14.60 -13.51
N LEU A 4 20.01 14.56 -14.24
CA LEU A 4 20.47 13.36 -14.96
C LEU A 4 21.22 12.38 -14.04
N ARG A 5 21.84 12.87 -12.95
CA ARG A 5 22.42 12.01 -11.90
C ARG A 5 21.36 11.38 -10.98
N ALA A 6 20.20 12.03 -10.80
CA ALA A 6 19.06 11.46 -10.08
C ALA A 6 18.43 10.24 -10.81
N LEU A 7 18.48 10.19 -12.14
CA LEU A 7 18.04 9.04 -12.94
C LEU A 7 18.96 7.81 -12.80
N ASN A 8 20.17 7.98 -12.26
CA ASN A 8 21.13 6.88 -12.12
C ASN A 8 21.02 6.09 -10.78
N ARG A 9 20.00 6.38 -9.96
CA ARG A 9 19.60 5.57 -8.78
C ARG A 9 18.23 4.90 -8.97
N ALA A 10 17.91 4.42 -10.18
CA ALA A 10 16.87 3.40 -10.26
C ALA A 10 17.46 2.13 -9.60
N ASP A 11 16.90 1.72 -8.46
CA ASP A 11 17.28 0.48 -7.79
C ASP A 11 17.21 -0.67 -8.79
N LEU A 12 18.12 -1.64 -8.64
CA LEU A 12 18.26 -2.78 -9.54
C LEU A 12 16.94 -3.52 -9.88
N PRO A 13 15.98 -3.71 -8.94
CA PRO A 13 14.67 -4.28 -9.25
C PRO A 13 13.85 -3.45 -10.24
N ASP A 14 13.85 -2.12 -10.15
CA ASP A 14 13.05 -1.27 -11.01
C ASP A 14 13.58 -1.28 -12.46
N ARG A 15 14.91 -1.31 -12.61
CA ARG A 15 15.56 -1.47 -13.92
C ARG A 15 15.24 -2.84 -14.53
N ALA A 16 15.29 -3.90 -13.71
CA ALA A 16 14.94 -5.23 -14.14
C ALA A 16 13.47 -5.31 -14.59
N ALA A 17 12.54 -4.73 -13.82
CA ALA A 17 11.13 -4.64 -14.20
C ALA A 17 10.96 -3.89 -15.52
N ALA A 18 11.56 -2.70 -15.66
CA ALA A 18 11.47 -1.92 -16.90
C ALA A 18 12.00 -2.71 -18.11
N LEU A 19 13.13 -3.40 -17.96
CA LEU A 19 13.70 -4.25 -19.01
C LEU A 19 12.74 -5.38 -19.42
N VAL A 20 12.18 -6.10 -18.45
CA VAL A 20 11.20 -7.17 -18.73
C VAL A 20 9.96 -6.61 -19.43
N GLY A 21 9.45 -5.46 -19.00
CA GLY A 21 8.32 -4.81 -19.65
C GLY A 21 8.60 -4.41 -21.10
N VAL A 22 9.79 -3.84 -21.38
CA VAL A 22 10.22 -3.49 -22.74
C VAL A 22 10.37 -4.74 -23.61
N LEU A 23 10.96 -5.82 -23.08
CA LEU A 23 11.09 -7.09 -23.79
C LEU A 23 9.73 -7.71 -24.09
N ALA A 24 8.82 -7.74 -23.11
CA ALA A 24 7.47 -8.26 -23.29
C ALA A 24 6.69 -7.48 -24.36
N PHE A 25 6.74 -6.15 -24.32
CA PHE A 25 6.10 -5.31 -25.34
C PHE A 25 6.75 -5.50 -26.72
N GLY A 26 8.08 -5.51 -26.80
CA GLY A 26 8.82 -5.66 -28.05
C GLY A 26 8.54 -7.00 -28.74
N LEU A 27 8.62 -8.10 -27.99
CA LEU A 27 8.27 -9.43 -28.49
C LEU A 27 6.78 -9.54 -28.83
N GLY A 28 5.92 -8.90 -28.04
CA GLY A 28 4.49 -8.78 -28.33
C GLY A 28 4.22 -8.08 -29.66
N LEU A 29 4.92 -6.98 -29.93
CA LEU A 29 4.80 -6.24 -31.17
C LEU A 29 5.29 -7.07 -32.37
N VAL A 30 6.41 -7.78 -32.21
CA VAL A 30 6.92 -8.70 -33.27
C VAL A 30 5.92 -9.82 -33.54
N ALA A 31 5.30 -10.39 -32.50
CA ALA A 31 4.27 -11.43 -32.65
C ALA A 31 3.03 -10.91 -33.42
N VAL A 32 2.59 -9.68 -33.15
CA VAL A 32 1.45 -9.05 -33.83
C VAL A 32 1.78 -8.69 -35.28
N VAL A 33 2.96 -8.13 -35.54
CA VAL A 33 3.35 -7.61 -36.88
C VAL A 33 3.98 -8.69 -37.77
N GLY A 34 4.44 -9.80 -37.20
CA GLY A 34 5.08 -10.90 -37.92
C GLY A 34 4.21 -11.54 -39.00
N PRO A 35 4.79 -12.36 -39.89
CA PRO A 35 4.08 -12.98 -41.02
C PRO A 35 2.86 -13.81 -40.55
N ASN A 36 1.86 -13.97 -41.43
CA ASN A 36 0.60 -14.69 -41.17
C ASN A 36 0.81 -16.09 -40.59
N LEU A 37 -0.22 -16.59 -39.92
CA LEU A 37 -0.22 -17.87 -39.23
C LEU A 37 0.09 -18.98 -40.25
N ASP A 38 1.07 -19.82 -39.96
CA ASP A 38 1.26 -21.08 -40.67
C ASP A 38 0.64 -22.16 -39.78
N LEU A 39 -0.25 -22.98 -40.34
CA LEU A 39 -0.86 -24.08 -39.59
C LEU A 39 0.15 -25.19 -39.27
N GLY A 40 1.40 -25.07 -39.78
CA GLY A 40 2.55 -25.90 -39.42
C GLY A 40 2.38 -27.33 -39.89
N VAL A 41 1.86 -27.49 -41.11
CA VAL A 41 1.68 -28.79 -41.78
C VAL A 41 2.46 -28.75 -43.07
N THR A 42 3.38 -29.71 -43.24
CA THR A 42 4.02 -29.97 -44.52
C THR A 42 3.30 -31.11 -45.22
N LEU A 43 2.92 -30.90 -46.47
CA LEU A 43 2.17 -31.86 -47.27
C LEU A 43 3.03 -32.42 -48.41
N TYR A 44 2.74 -33.64 -48.81
CA TYR A 44 3.34 -34.25 -49.99
C TYR A 44 2.32 -35.06 -50.78
N HIS A 45 2.56 -35.18 -52.07
CA HIS A 45 1.73 -35.99 -52.97
C HIS A 45 2.24 -37.42 -53.01
N ASP A 46 1.36 -38.39 -52.73
CA ASP A 46 1.65 -39.82 -52.67
C ASP A 46 0.59 -40.62 -53.45
N GLY A 47 0.94 -41.01 -54.68
CA GLY A 47 0.04 -41.76 -55.56
C GLY A 47 -1.21 -40.96 -55.93
N ALA A 48 -2.37 -41.36 -55.41
CA ALA A 48 -3.65 -40.70 -55.63
C ALA A 48 -4.08 -39.77 -54.48
N TYR A 49 -3.28 -39.69 -53.41
CA TYR A 49 -3.62 -38.97 -52.18
C TYR A 49 -2.58 -37.89 -51.87
N VAL A 50 -3.01 -36.87 -51.12
CA VAL A 50 -2.11 -35.93 -50.46
C VAL A 50 -2.00 -36.37 -49.00
N ARG A 51 -0.78 -36.45 -48.49
CA ARG A 51 -0.49 -36.90 -47.13
C ARG A 51 0.24 -35.84 -46.34
N VAL A 52 0.06 -35.91 -45.03
CA VAL A 52 0.80 -35.11 -44.06
C VAL A 52 2.21 -35.69 -43.91
N LEU A 53 3.21 -34.96 -44.39
CA LEU A 53 4.62 -35.33 -44.24
C LEU A 53 5.08 -35.10 -42.80
N HIS A 54 4.81 -33.90 -42.30
CA HIS A 54 5.28 -33.44 -41.00
C HIS A 54 4.28 -32.46 -40.41
N VAL A 55 4.11 -32.52 -39.10
CA VAL A 55 3.32 -31.57 -38.32
C VAL A 55 4.23 -30.95 -37.29
N GLU A 56 4.38 -29.63 -37.35
CA GLU A 56 5.21 -28.90 -36.40
C GLU A 56 4.70 -29.11 -34.97
N PRO A 57 5.58 -29.38 -33.97
CA PRO A 57 5.18 -29.75 -32.61
C PRO A 57 4.24 -28.79 -31.86
N TYR A 58 4.17 -27.52 -32.28
CA TYR A 58 3.43 -26.46 -31.59
C TYR A 58 2.35 -25.80 -32.44
N SER A 59 2.17 -26.29 -33.66
CA SER A 59 1.27 -25.66 -34.60
C SER A 59 -0.19 -25.91 -34.25
N PRO A 60 -1.10 -25.06 -34.75
CA PRO A 60 -2.53 -25.31 -34.65
C PRO A 60 -2.93 -26.71 -35.13
N ALA A 61 -2.26 -27.24 -36.15
CA ALA A 61 -2.52 -28.58 -36.64
C ALA A 61 -2.20 -29.67 -35.61
N ARG A 62 -1.07 -29.58 -34.90
CA ARG A 62 -0.75 -30.52 -33.81
C ARG A 62 -1.81 -30.46 -32.72
N ARG A 63 -2.24 -29.25 -32.34
CA ARG A 63 -3.28 -29.02 -31.32
C ARG A 63 -4.61 -29.67 -31.69
N ASP A 64 -5.02 -29.57 -32.95
CA ASP A 64 -6.28 -30.15 -33.43
C ASP A 64 -6.19 -31.65 -33.73
N GLY A 65 -5.00 -32.24 -33.60
CA GLY A 65 -4.79 -33.68 -33.70
C GLY A 65 -4.34 -34.17 -35.07
N PHE A 66 -3.76 -33.31 -35.91
CA PHE A 66 -3.07 -33.77 -37.11
C PHE A 66 -1.88 -34.64 -36.73
N GLU A 67 -1.77 -35.78 -37.40
CA GLU A 67 -0.68 -36.75 -37.25
C GLU A 67 0.05 -36.94 -38.58
N GLU A 68 1.32 -37.33 -38.51
CA GLU A 68 2.08 -37.67 -39.71
C GLU A 68 1.47 -38.91 -40.38
N GLY A 69 1.39 -38.89 -41.71
CA GLY A 69 0.78 -39.96 -42.49
C GLY A 69 -0.74 -39.85 -42.69
N MET A 70 -1.42 -38.93 -42.01
CA MET A 70 -2.84 -38.63 -42.27
C MET A 70 -3.06 -38.21 -43.73
N ILE A 71 -4.26 -38.49 -44.24
CA ILE A 71 -4.65 -38.23 -45.62
C ILE A 71 -5.48 -36.97 -45.67
N VAL A 72 -5.03 -35.99 -46.45
CA VAL A 72 -5.74 -34.72 -46.62
C VAL A 72 -6.89 -34.92 -47.59
N VAL A 73 -8.10 -34.68 -47.09
CA VAL A 73 -9.36 -34.85 -47.82
C VAL A 73 -9.86 -33.53 -48.41
N ARG A 74 -9.51 -32.40 -47.79
CA ARG A 74 -9.78 -31.05 -48.32
C ARG A 74 -8.59 -30.14 -48.05
N LEU A 75 -8.21 -29.33 -49.04
CA LEU A 75 -7.09 -28.39 -48.94
C LEU A 75 -7.45 -27.07 -49.63
N GLY A 76 -7.34 -25.94 -48.93
CA GLY A 76 -7.58 -24.62 -49.53
C GLY A 76 -8.95 -24.45 -50.18
N GLY A 77 -9.98 -25.14 -49.65
CA GLY A 77 -11.34 -25.13 -50.20
C GLY A 77 -11.59 -26.12 -51.35
N TYR A 78 -10.61 -26.92 -51.75
CA TYR A 78 -10.75 -27.96 -52.76
C TYR A 78 -10.84 -29.35 -52.11
N ASP A 79 -11.80 -30.16 -52.56
CA ASP A 79 -11.89 -31.56 -52.16
C ASP A 79 -10.84 -32.38 -52.91
N LEU A 80 -9.95 -33.04 -52.17
CA LEU A 80 -8.94 -33.98 -52.66
C LEU A 80 -9.43 -35.42 -52.59
N VAL A 81 -10.32 -35.70 -51.64
CA VAL A 81 -10.99 -36.99 -51.48
C VAL A 81 -12.47 -36.71 -51.26
N ARG A 82 -13.32 -37.31 -52.09
CA ARG A 82 -14.76 -37.28 -51.89
C ARG A 82 -15.09 -38.25 -50.75
N LEU A 83 -15.48 -37.69 -49.61
CA LEU A 83 -15.98 -38.46 -48.48
C LEU A 83 -17.44 -38.89 -48.72
N PRO A 84 -17.87 -40.04 -48.17
CA PRO A 84 -19.28 -40.43 -48.20
C PRO A 84 -20.14 -39.35 -47.54
N GLY A 85 -21.11 -38.82 -48.28
CA GLY A 85 -22.15 -37.95 -47.74
C GLY A 85 -23.26 -38.79 -47.10
N TYR A 86 -23.81 -38.30 -45.99
CA TYR A 86 -25.09 -38.79 -45.50
C TYR A 86 -26.20 -38.12 -46.33
N GLU A 87 -26.86 -38.90 -47.19
CA GLU A 87 -28.08 -38.44 -47.83
C GLU A 87 -29.22 -38.59 -46.81
N TYR A 88 -29.71 -37.47 -46.29
CA TYR A 88 -30.88 -37.48 -45.41
C TYR A 88 -32.10 -37.93 -46.22
N PRO A 89 -32.98 -38.77 -45.67
CA PRO A 89 -34.20 -39.17 -46.36
C PRO A 89 -35.00 -37.93 -46.77
N GLU A 90 -35.58 -37.94 -47.97
CA GLU A 90 -36.52 -36.90 -48.36
C GLU A 90 -37.66 -36.85 -47.33
N LEU A 91 -37.98 -35.66 -46.85
CA LEU A 91 -39.14 -35.45 -45.98
C LEU A 91 -40.38 -35.32 -46.86
N ASP A 92 -41.46 -36.02 -46.52
CA ASP A 92 -42.75 -35.80 -47.18
C ASP A 92 -43.33 -34.41 -46.86
N GLU A 93 -44.48 -34.09 -47.48
CA GLU A 93 -45.23 -32.85 -47.26
C GLU A 93 -45.63 -32.60 -45.79
N PHE A 94 -45.54 -33.63 -44.94
CA PHE A 94 -45.86 -33.60 -43.51
C PHE A 94 -44.61 -33.64 -42.61
N GLY A 95 -43.40 -33.69 -43.18
CA GLY A 95 -42.14 -33.73 -42.44
C GLY A 95 -41.72 -35.11 -41.92
N TYR A 96 -42.29 -36.20 -42.46
CA TYR A 96 -41.86 -37.57 -42.14
C TYR A 96 -40.82 -38.08 -43.15
N GLU A 97 -39.81 -38.79 -42.65
CA GLU A 97 -38.76 -39.40 -43.47
C GLU A 97 -39.34 -40.46 -44.41
N VAL A 98 -39.13 -40.29 -45.73
CA VAL A 98 -39.52 -41.25 -46.76
C VAL A 98 -38.27 -41.94 -47.31
N GLY A 99 -38.03 -43.19 -46.88
CA GLY A 99 -36.90 -44.00 -47.35
C GLY A 99 -36.30 -44.89 -46.25
N SER A 100 -35.46 -45.86 -46.63
CA SER A 100 -34.57 -46.54 -45.68
C SER A 100 -33.47 -45.58 -45.26
N GLY A 101 -33.10 -45.59 -43.96
CA GLY A 101 -32.18 -44.66 -43.30
C GLY A 101 -30.82 -44.45 -44.00
N PRO A 102 -29.94 -43.62 -43.42
CA PRO A 102 -28.77 -43.07 -44.10
C PRO A 102 -27.99 -44.14 -44.87
N VAL A 103 -28.01 -44.04 -46.20
CA VAL A 103 -27.22 -44.91 -47.06
C VAL A 103 -25.84 -44.27 -47.16
N THR A 104 -24.81 -44.96 -46.68
CA THR A 104 -23.41 -44.67 -47.02
C THR A 104 -23.21 -45.10 -48.46
N VAL A 105 -23.22 -44.17 -49.41
CA VAL A 105 -23.26 -44.54 -50.83
C VAL A 105 -21.87 -44.87 -51.40
N ASP A 106 -20.76 -44.34 -50.88
CA ASP A 106 -19.44 -44.55 -51.50
C ASP A 106 -18.27 -44.61 -50.50
N GLN A 107 -17.25 -45.43 -50.79
CA GLN A 107 -15.96 -45.34 -50.08
C GLN A 107 -15.25 -44.01 -50.41
N PRO A 108 -14.40 -43.48 -49.49
CA PRO A 108 -13.59 -42.30 -49.77
C PRO A 108 -12.84 -42.43 -51.10
N THR A 109 -13.19 -41.60 -52.09
CA THR A 109 -12.66 -41.73 -53.45
C THR A 109 -11.80 -40.51 -53.82
N PRO A 110 -10.57 -40.70 -54.33
CA PRO A 110 -9.72 -39.58 -54.76
C PRO A 110 -10.39 -38.70 -55.82
N VAL A 111 -10.24 -37.39 -55.69
CA VAL A 111 -10.65 -36.40 -56.69
C VAL A 111 -9.41 -35.97 -57.46
N ALA A 112 -9.41 -36.20 -58.77
CA ALA A 112 -8.31 -35.76 -59.63
C ALA A 112 -8.34 -34.24 -59.80
N LEU A 113 -7.33 -33.54 -59.27
CA LEU A 113 -7.09 -32.12 -59.54
C LEU A 113 -6.09 -31.93 -60.68
N ASP A 114 -6.12 -30.74 -61.30
CA ASP A 114 -5.08 -30.32 -62.24
C ASP A 114 -3.70 -30.34 -61.55
N PRO A 115 -2.66 -30.97 -62.15
CA PRO A 115 -1.34 -31.06 -61.53
C PRO A 115 -0.69 -29.71 -61.26
N GLY A 116 -0.97 -28.69 -62.09
CA GLY A 116 -0.51 -27.32 -61.89
C GLY A 116 -1.13 -26.72 -60.64
N LEU A 117 -2.46 -26.81 -60.51
CA LEU A 117 -3.19 -26.39 -59.31
C LEU A 117 -2.72 -27.13 -58.05
N LEU A 118 -2.54 -28.45 -58.11
CA LEU A 118 -2.06 -29.24 -56.98
C LEU A 118 -0.66 -28.82 -56.54
N SER A 119 0.26 -28.62 -57.49
CA SER A 119 1.61 -28.11 -57.19
C SER A 119 1.58 -26.72 -56.56
N GLN A 120 0.65 -25.87 -57.00
CA GLN A 120 0.45 -24.54 -56.42
C GLN A 120 -0.05 -24.65 -54.99
N LEU A 121 -1.08 -25.48 -54.73
CA LEU A 121 -1.64 -25.71 -53.39
C LEU A 121 -0.59 -26.28 -52.42
N LEU A 122 0.26 -27.21 -52.86
CA LEU A 122 1.33 -27.78 -52.03
C LEU A 122 2.50 -26.81 -51.80
N SER A 123 2.68 -25.81 -52.66
CA SER A 123 3.72 -24.78 -52.53
C SER A 123 3.28 -23.57 -51.70
N GLN A 124 1.98 -23.41 -51.49
CA GLN A 124 1.41 -22.33 -50.70
C GLN A 124 1.32 -22.73 -49.22
N ARG A 125 1.17 -21.72 -48.37
CA ARG A 125 0.87 -21.95 -46.95
C ARG A 125 -0.50 -22.59 -46.82
N VAL A 126 -0.60 -23.52 -45.87
CA VAL A 126 -1.85 -24.22 -45.58
C VAL A 126 -2.66 -23.34 -44.64
N ASP A 127 -3.70 -22.69 -45.16
CA ASP A 127 -4.61 -21.84 -44.38
C ASP A 127 -5.90 -22.60 -43.96
N TYR A 128 -6.15 -23.74 -44.60
CA TYR A 128 -7.22 -24.66 -44.29
C TYR A 128 -6.87 -26.06 -44.79
N ALA A 129 -7.01 -27.07 -43.93
CA ALA A 129 -6.91 -28.47 -44.31
C ALA A 129 -7.89 -29.31 -43.50
N GLU A 130 -8.41 -30.36 -44.12
CA GLU A 130 -9.15 -31.41 -43.45
C GLU A 130 -8.44 -32.73 -43.77
N ALA A 131 -8.26 -33.59 -42.77
CA ALA A 131 -7.57 -34.86 -42.94
C ALA A 131 -8.27 -35.99 -42.19
N ILE A 132 -8.11 -37.22 -42.69
CA ILE A 132 -8.57 -38.46 -42.05
C ILE A 132 -7.38 -39.38 -41.77
N ARG A 133 -7.55 -40.30 -40.83
CA ARG A 133 -6.57 -41.38 -40.63
C ARG A 133 -6.62 -42.36 -41.78
N GLU A 134 -5.48 -42.99 -42.08
CA GLU A 134 -5.39 -44.00 -43.14
C GLU A 134 -6.29 -45.21 -42.86
N THR A 135 -6.52 -45.56 -41.60
CA THR A 135 -7.47 -46.60 -41.18
C THR A 135 -8.91 -46.33 -41.65
N ASP A 136 -9.25 -45.06 -41.86
CA ASP A 136 -10.62 -44.63 -42.13
C ASP A 136 -10.94 -44.65 -43.63
N LEU A 137 -9.95 -44.87 -44.51
CA LEU A 137 -10.16 -45.07 -45.95
C LEU A 137 -10.99 -46.33 -46.25
N ALA A 138 -10.80 -47.38 -45.46
CA ALA A 138 -11.44 -48.68 -45.65
C ALA A 138 -12.60 -48.94 -44.67
N GLY A 139 -12.90 -47.97 -43.79
CA GLY A 139 -13.92 -48.10 -42.75
C GLY A 139 -15.32 -47.76 -43.24
N GLU A 140 -16.34 -48.30 -42.55
CA GLU A 140 -17.75 -47.92 -42.74
C GLU A 140 -18.08 -46.53 -42.18
N SER A 141 -17.17 -45.97 -41.37
CA SER A 141 -17.25 -44.63 -40.79
C SER A 141 -15.86 -44.00 -40.76
N TYR A 142 -15.81 -42.67 -40.80
CA TYR A 142 -14.57 -41.90 -40.77
C TYR A 142 -14.64 -40.82 -39.70
N THR A 143 -13.49 -40.42 -39.15
CA THR A 143 -13.37 -39.20 -38.34
C THR A 143 -12.43 -38.24 -39.05
N SER A 144 -12.95 -37.09 -39.48
CA SER A 144 -12.10 -36.04 -40.04
C SER A 144 -11.67 -35.04 -38.98
N VAL A 145 -10.43 -34.59 -39.12
CA VAL A 145 -9.81 -33.52 -38.33
C VAL A 145 -9.65 -32.33 -39.26
N GLY A 146 -10.31 -31.23 -38.93
CA GLY A 146 -10.25 -29.99 -39.70
C GLY A 146 -9.50 -28.89 -38.96
N ILE A 147 -8.64 -28.18 -39.67
CA ILE A 147 -7.95 -26.96 -39.21
C ILE A 147 -8.32 -25.82 -40.15
N SER A 148 -8.61 -24.63 -39.60
CA SER A 148 -9.17 -23.52 -40.38
C SER A 148 -8.66 -22.15 -39.96
N SER A 149 -8.98 -21.13 -40.76
CA SER A 149 -8.69 -19.71 -40.52
C SER A 149 -9.30 -19.11 -39.25
N SER A 150 -10.08 -19.88 -38.46
CA SER A 150 -10.48 -19.48 -37.10
C SER A 150 -9.30 -19.07 -36.20
N TYR A 151 -8.09 -19.58 -36.49
CA TYR A 151 -6.87 -19.18 -35.78
C TYR A 151 -6.35 -17.78 -36.14
N ASP A 152 -6.63 -17.27 -37.34
CA ASP A 152 -6.33 -15.88 -37.68
C ASP A 152 -7.19 -14.92 -36.85
N PHE A 153 -8.45 -15.30 -36.58
CA PHE A 153 -9.32 -14.53 -35.69
C PHE A 153 -8.79 -14.50 -34.24
N GLU A 154 -8.29 -15.63 -33.72
CA GLU A 154 -7.62 -15.65 -32.40
C GLU A 154 -6.40 -14.72 -32.39
N ARG A 155 -5.61 -14.72 -33.47
CA ARG A 155 -4.42 -13.88 -33.62
C ARG A 155 -4.78 -12.39 -33.75
N GLU A 156 -5.74 -12.03 -34.58
CA GLU A 156 -6.22 -10.65 -34.75
C GLU A 156 -6.68 -10.06 -33.41
N GLN A 157 -7.39 -10.85 -32.60
CA GLN A 157 -7.81 -10.43 -31.26
C GLN A 157 -6.64 -10.17 -30.30
N THR A 158 -5.46 -10.75 -30.54
CA THR A 158 -4.32 -10.54 -29.65
C THR A 158 -3.69 -9.15 -29.73
N SER A 159 -3.89 -8.43 -30.84
CA SER A 159 -3.45 -7.04 -30.97
C SER A 159 -4.06 -6.12 -29.91
N MET A 160 -5.33 -6.35 -29.55
CA MET A 160 -6.02 -5.61 -28.48
C MET A 160 -5.36 -5.84 -27.13
N TRP A 161 -4.88 -7.06 -26.84
CA TRP A 161 -4.20 -7.38 -25.59
C TRP A 161 -2.87 -6.67 -25.45
N LEU A 162 -2.13 -6.53 -26.54
CA LEU A 162 -0.89 -5.75 -26.55
C LEU A 162 -1.16 -4.28 -26.17
N LEU A 163 -2.23 -3.69 -26.73
CA LEU A 163 -2.64 -2.31 -26.42
C LEU A 163 -3.10 -2.15 -24.97
N ILE A 164 -3.90 -3.09 -24.46
CA ILE A 164 -4.33 -3.10 -23.06
C ILE A 164 -3.11 -3.22 -22.13
N GLY A 165 -2.20 -4.15 -22.41
CA GLY A 165 -0.97 -4.31 -21.65
C GLY A 165 -0.10 -3.05 -21.64
N ALA A 166 0.07 -2.41 -22.81
CA ALA A 166 0.81 -1.16 -22.91
C ALA A 166 0.14 -0.02 -22.12
N ALA A 167 -1.19 0.08 -22.19
CA ALA A 167 -1.96 1.05 -21.40
C ALA A 167 -1.82 0.79 -19.89
N VAL A 168 -1.93 -0.46 -19.43
CA VAL A 168 -1.73 -0.85 -18.03
C VAL A 168 -0.30 -0.50 -17.58
N ALA A 169 0.72 -0.78 -18.40
CA ALA A 169 2.10 -0.46 -18.07
C ALA A 169 2.33 1.06 -17.93
N LEU A 170 1.91 1.85 -18.93
CA LEU A 170 2.16 3.30 -18.97
C LEU A 170 1.26 4.08 -18.01
N VAL A 171 -0.05 3.89 -18.12
CA VAL A 171 -1.04 4.61 -17.30
C VAL A 171 -0.97 4.12 -15.85
N GLY A 172 -0.80 2.81 -15.64
CA GLY A 172 -0.62 2.25 -14.30
C GLY A 172 0.62 2.78 -13.60
N ALA A 173 1.79 2.76 -14.28
CA ALA A 173 3.01 3.32 -13.69
C ALA A 173 2.87 4.81 -13.38
N TRP A 174 2.30 5.61 -14.29
CA TRP A 174 2.04 7.02 -14.07
C TRP A 174 1.07 7.27 -12.90
N PHE A 175 0.00 6.48 -12.81
CA PHE A 175 -1.01 6.59 -11.77
C PHE A 175 -0.43 6.28 -10.38
N VAL A 176 0.35 5.19 -10.27
CA VAL A 176 0.99 4.77 -9.02
C VAL A 176 2.12 5.72 -8.64
N ALA A 177 3.00 6.12 -9.58
CA ALA A 177 4.07 7.08 -9.34
C ALA A 177 3.53 8.45 -8.88
N GLY A 178 2.40 8.88 -9.42
CA GLY A 178 1.69 10.08 -9.00
C GLY A 178 1.04 10.00 -7.61
N GLY A 179 1.15 8.88 -6.89
CA GLY A 179 0.61 8.69 -5.54
C GLY A 179 -0.91 8.54 -5.48
N ARG A 180 -1.59 8.47 -6.63
CA ARG A 180 -3.06 8.37 -6.71
C ARG A 180 -3.58 7.02 -6.19
N ALA A 181 -2.75 5.98 -6.31
CA ALA A 181 -3.00 4.63 -5.80
C ALA A 181 -2.68 4.47 -4.29
N GLY A 182 -2.08 5.48 -3.65
CA GLY A 182 -1.54 5.36 -2.30
C GLY A 182 -0.05 5.70 -2.25
N SER A 183 0.39 6.41 -1.22
CA SER A 183 1.79 6.81 -1.07
C SER A 183 2.71 5.63 -0.78
N SER A 184 2.20 4.53 -0.20
CA SER A 184 3.01 3.34 0.07
C SER A 184 3.39 2.59 -1.21
N LEU A 185 2.62 2.77 -2.29
CA LEU A 185 2.81 2.12 -3.58
C LEU A 185 3.71 2.90 -4.54
N GLN A 186 3.96 4.19 -4.30
CA GLN A 186 4.82 5.01 -5.17
C GLN A 186 6.18 4.36 -5.48
N PRO A 187 6.90 3.76 -4.52
CA PRO A 187 8.18 3.09 -4.79
C PRO A 187 8.04 1.80 -5.61
N LEU A 188 6.81 1.28 -5.77
CA LEU A 188 6.49 0.07 -6.51
C LEU A 188 5.95 0.36 -7.91
N ALA A 189 5.89 1.63 -8.34
CA ALA A 189 5.16 2.04 -9.54
C ALA A 189 5.53 1.25 -10.80
N VAL A 190 6.82 1.15 -11.10
CA VAL A 190 7.32 0.40 -12.27
C VAL A 190 7.11 -1.12 -12.11
N PRO A 191 7.61 -1.79 -11.05
CA PRO A 191 7.46 -3.24 -10.92
C PRO A 191 5.99 -3.69 -10.82
N LEU A 192 5.13 -2.93 -10.16
CA LEU A 192 3.69 -3.25 -10.07
C LEU A 192 3.02 -3.14 -11.43
N ALA A 193 3.27 -2.05 -12.17
CA ALA A 193 2.67 -1.84 -13.49
C ALA A 193 3.14 -2.91 -14.49
N VAL A 194 4.44 -3.24 -14.50
CA VAL A 194 4.99 -4.28 -15.39
C VAL A 194 4.44 -5.65 -15.04
N ALA A 195 4.46 -6.05 -13.77
CA ALA A 195 3.92 -7.34 -13.34
C ALA A 195 2.44 -7.48 -13.74
N THR A 196 1.66 -6.41 -13.59
CA THR A 196 0.23 -6.41 -13.95
C THR A 196 0.00 -6.40 -15.47
N ALA A 197 0.87 -5.73 -16.23
CA ALA A 197 0.75 -5.61 -17.68
C ALA A 197 1.21 -6.87 -18.44
N THR A 198 2.21 -7.57 -17.90
CA THR A 198 2.88 -8.67 -18.61
C THR A 198 1.96 -9.81 -19.06
N PRO A 199 0.95 -10.26 -18.28
CA PRO A 199 -0.03 -11.24 -18.75
C PRO A 199 -0.71 -10.85 -20.08
N PHE A 200 -0.97 -9.55 -20.27
CA PHE A 200 -1.57 -9.02 -21.49
C PHE A 200 -0.53 -8.86 -22.61
N LEU A 201 0.66 -8.35 -22.28
CA LEU A 201 1.77 -8.16 -23.23
C LEU A 201 2.29 -9.48 -23.80
N ALA A 202 2.29 -10.54 -23.02
CA ALA A 202 2.74 -11.87 -23.42
C ALA A 202 1.69 -12.65 -24.22
N ARG A 203 0.42 -12.22 -24.23
CA ARG A 203 -0.67 -12.96 -24.89
C ARG A 203 -0.47 -13.14 -26.41
N PRO A 204 -0.02 -12.13 -27.17
CA PRO A 204 0.26 -12.30 -28.60
C PRO A 204 1.32 -13.36 -28.88
N LEU A 205 2.31 -13.52 -28.01
CA LEU A 205 3.38 -14.51 -28.18
C LEU A 205 2.78 -15.92 -28.21
N ALA A 206 1.85 -16.20 -27.29
CA ALA A 206 1.15 -17.48 -27.22
C ALA A 206 0.26 -17.74 -28.44
N ALA A 207 -0.22 -16.71 -29.13
CA ALA A 207 -1.05 -16.84 -30.33
C ALA A 207 -0.25 -16.99 -31.63
N THR A 208 1.09 -16.91 -31.57
CA THR A 208 1.92 -17.21 -32.74
C THR A 208 2.14 -18.70 -32.94
N TRP A 209 1.88 -19.52 -31.92
CA TRP A 209 2.08 -20.97 -31.94
C TRP A 209 3.52 -21.40 -32.32
N SER A 210 4.50 -20.50 -32.18
CA SER A 210 5.91 -20.83 -32.40
C SER A 210 6.58 -21.23 -31.10
N GLY A 211 7.44 -22.24 -31.14
CA GLY A 211 8.23 -22.68 -29.98
C GLY A 211 8.97 -21.54 -29.28
N PRO A 212 9.77 -20.71 -29.99
CA PRO A 212 10.50 -19.60 -29.38
C PRO A 212 9.59 -18.56 -28.68
N PHE A 213 8.45 -18.19 -29.28
CA PHE A 213 7.52 -17.25 -28.65
C PHE A 213 6.78 -17.87 -27.47
N LEU A 214 6.43 -19.16 -27.52
CA LEU A 214 5.81 -19.86 -26.39
C LEU A 214 6.77 -19.95 -25.19
N ILE A 215 8.04 -20.28 -25.43
CA ILE A 215 9.08 -20.28 -24.38
C ILE A 215 9.25 -18.86 -23.82
N ALA A 216 9.33 -17.85 -24.69
CA ALA A 216 9.45 -16.46 -24.25
C ALA A 216 8.25 -16.03 -23.38
N ALA A 217 7.02 -16.38 -23.75
CA ALA A 217 5.82 -16.11 -22.95
C ALA A 217 5.89 -16.82 -21.58
N GLY A 218 6.36 -18.07 -21.57
CA GLY A 218 6.56 -18.89 -20.37
C GLY A 218 7.57 -18.32 -19.38
N ILE A 219 8.60 -17.61 -19.88
CA ILE A 219 9.64 -16.98 -19.05
C ILE A 219 9.24 -15.57 -18.63
N LEU A 220 8.70 -14.76 -19.55
CA LEU A 220 8.42 -13.34 -19.31
C LEU A 220 7.43 -13.13 -18.17
N LEU A 221 6.40 -13.97 -18.09
CA LEU A 221 5.39 -13.86 -17.05
C LEU A 221 6.01 -13.94 -15.64
N PRO A 222 6.66 -15.04 -15.22
CA PRO A 222 7.29 -15.10 -13.89
C PRO A 222 8.46 -14.13 -13.74
N ALA A 223 9.22 -13.82 -14.81
CA ALA A 223 10.29 -12.83 -14.75
C ALA A 223 9.78 -11.42 -14.38
N ALA A 224 8.60 -11.03 -14.86
CA ALA A 224 7.98 -9.74 -14.52
C ALA A 224 7.53 -9.67 -13.06
N MET A 225 7.26 -10.81 -12.44
CA MET A 225 6.78 -10.91 -11.07
C MET A 225 7.90 -10.76 -10.03
N VAL A 226 9.12 -11.19 -10.38
CA VAL A 226 10.28 -11.21 -9.45
C VAL A 226 10.62 -9.81 -8.90
N PRO A 227 10.77 -8.75 -9.72
CA PRO A 227 11.06 -7.42 -9.19
C PRO A 227 10.03 -6.91 -8.20
N LEU A 228 8.74 -7.14 -8.47
CA LEU A 228 7.66 -6.76 -7.56
C LEU A 228 7.73 -7.55 -6.26
N GLY A 229 7.92 -8.87 -6.34
CA GLY A 229 8.08 -9.73 -5.17
C GLY A 229 9.24 -9.29 -4.29
N LEU A 230 10.41 -9.00 -4.86
CA LEU A 230 11.57 -8.50 -4.13
C LEU A 230 11.27 -7.17 -3.41
N ARG A 231 10.68 -6.20 -4.12
CA ARG A 231 10.31 -4.92 -3.51
C ARG A 231 9.27 -5.06 -2.40
N LEU A 232 8.33 -6.00 -2.52
CA LEU A 232 7.36 -6.29 -1.46
C LEU A 232 8.04 -6.96 -0.25
N THR A 233 9.04 -7.81 -0.45
CA THR A 233 9.80 -8.41 0.68
C THR A 233 10.53 -7.36 1.50
N GLU A 234 11.06 -6.30 0.88
CA GLU A 234 11.72 -5.19 1.59
C GLU A 234 10.78 -4.45 2.55
N ARG A 235 9.46 -4.59 2.37
CA ARG A 235 8.43 -3.94 3.21
C ARG A 235 8.00 -4.78 4.41
N ILE A 236 8.44 -6.04 4.50
CA ILE A 236 8.16 -6.92 5.64
C ILE A 236 9.09 -6.53 6.78
N ALA A 237 8.56 -6.16 7.95
CA ALA A 237 9.39 -5.72 9.09
C ALA A 237 10.09 -6.88 9.82
N ASP A 238 9.42 -8.01 9.98
CA ASP A 238 9.98 -9.18 10.67
C ASP A 238 11.01 -9.86 9.76
N GLU A 239 12.27 -9.90 10.20
CA GLU A 239 13.39 -10.45 9.43
C GLU A 239 13.24 -11.95 9.16
N GLY A 240 12.63 -12.69 10.09
CA GLY A 240 12.35 -14.12 9.92
C GLY A 240 11.30 -14.34 8.84
N VAL A 241 10.17 -13.63 8.92
CA VAL A 241 9.11 -13.68 7.90
C VAL A 241 9.62 -13.20 6.55
N ARG A 242 10.43 -12.13 6.52
CA ARG A 242 11.05 -11.59 5.30
C ARG A 242 11.90 -12.64 4.60
N ARG A 243 12.76 -13.35 5.35
CA ARG A 243 13.64 -14.39 4.80
C ARG A 243 12.84 -15.54 4.20
N VAL A 244 11.81 -16.01 4.91
CA VAL A 244 10.93 -17.08 4.41
C VAL A 244 10.17 -16.62 3.17
N ALA A 245 9.51 -15.47 3.21
CA ALA A 245 8.77 -14.93 2.07
C ALA A 245 9.65 -14.76 0.84
N ARG A 246 10.88 -14.26 1.01
CA ARG A 246 11.85 -14.12 -0.09
C ARG A 246 12.26 -15.47 -0.66
N ALA A 247 12.58 -16.45 0.18
CA ALA A 247 12.96 -17.79 -0.26
C ALA A 247 11.82 -18.48 -1.01
N THR A 248 10.59 -18.43 -0.49
CA THR A 248 9.42 -19.02 -1.14
C THR A 248 9.08 -18.33 -2.46
N SER A 249 9.19 -17.01 -2.53
CA SER A 249 8.95 -16.25 -3.77
C SER A 249 9.98 -16.58 -4.85
N LEU A 250 11.25 -16.68 -4.48
CA LEU A 250 12.31 -17.08 -5.42
C LEU A 250 12.14 -18.54 -5.87
N GLY A 251 11.80 -19.45 -4.95
CA GLY A 251 11.50 -20.84 -5.28
C GLY A 251 10.32 -20.96 -6.25
N ALA A 252 9.23 -20.22 -6.01
CA ALA A 252 8.07 -20.16 -6.90
C ALA A 252 8.43 -19.61 -8.29
N ALA A 253 9.27 -18.56 -8.34
CA ALA A 253 9.73 -17.99 -9.61
C ALA A 253 10.58 -18.99 -10.41
N VAL A 254 11.51 -19.70 -9.77
CA VAL A 254 12.33 -20.73 -10.42
C VAL A 254 11.45 -21.87 -10.92
N ALA A 255 10.51 -22.36 -10.10
CA ALA A 255 9.57 -23.40 -10.52
C ALA A 255 8.72 -22.96 -11.72
N ALA A 256 8.17 -21.74 -11.69
CA ALA A 256 7.37 -21.19 -12.78
C ALA A 256 8.19 -21.01 -14.07
N ILE A 257 9.43 -20.53 -13.98
CA ILE A 257 10.32 -20.39 -15.14
C ILE A 257 10.67 -21.76 -15.73
N SER A 258 11.04 -22.73 -14.88
CA SER A 258 11.36 -24.09 -15.33
C SER A 258 10.18 -24.75 -16.02
N ILE A 259 8.97 -24.61 -15.47
CA ILE A 259 7.75 -25.11 -16.09
C ILE A 259 7.48 -24.36 -17.41
N GLY A 260 7.61 -23.03 -17.44
CA GLY A 260 7.41 -22.23 -18.65
C GLY A 260 8.43 -22.50 -19.76
N LEU A 261 9.63 -22.97 -19.41
CA LEU A 261 10.67 -23.38 -20.36
C LEU A 261 10.37 -24.77 -20.98
N VAL A 262 9.83 -25.68 -20.18
CA VAL A 262 9.63 -27.09 -20.56
C VAL A 262 8.25 -27.35 -21.15
N GLN A 263 7.20 -26.69 -20.63
CA GLN A 263 5.81 -26.88 -21.08
C GLN A 263 5.63 -26.78 -22.58
N PRO A 264 6.20 -25.76 -23.26
CA PRO A 264 6.10 -25.69 -24.71
C PRO A 264 6.79 -26.87 -25.36
N VAL A 265 7.90 -27.38 -24.84
CA VAL A 265 8.79 -28.32 -25.54
C VAL A 265 8.47 -29.81 -25.30
N SER A 266 7.57 -30.12 -24.37
CA SER A 266 7.25 -31.51 -24.02
C SER A 266 6.09 -32.08 -24.85
N ASP A 267 6.36 -33.06 -25.72
CA ASP A 267 5.34 -33.81 -26.49
C ASP A 267 4.35 -34.58 -25.58
N ALA A 268 4.78 -34.93 -24.37
CA ALA A 268 3.96 -35.64 -23.39
C ALA A 268 3.03 -34.71 -22.57
N GLY A 269 3.20 -33.39 -22.69
CA GLY A 269 2.80 -32.45 -21.64
C GLY A 269 3.53 -32.76 -20.33
N THR A 270 3.79 -31.76 -19.49
CA THR A 270 4.36 -32.04 -18.15
C THR A 270 3.38 -32.79 -17.21
N GLY A 271 2.18 -33.15 -17.69
CA GLY A 271 1.06 -33.64 -16.89
C GLY A 271 0.46 -32.59 -15.94
N LEU A 272 1.03 -31.39 -15.89
CA LEU A 272 0.58 -30.29 -15.05
C LEU A 272 -0.38 -29.39 -15.82
N ASP A 273 -1.55 -29.16 -15.22
CA ASP A 273 -2.53 -28.21 -15.73
C ASP A 273 -1.90 -26.82 -15.90
N PRO A 274 -2.19 -26.08 -16.99
CA PRO A 274 -1.71 -24.71 -17.22
C PRO A 274 -1.95 -23.74 -16.05
N TRP A 275 -2.98 -24.02 -15.24
CA TRP A 275 -3.30 -23.27 -14.03
C TRP A 275 -2.22 -23.36 -12.95
N VAL A 276 -1.50 -24.47 -12.84
CA VAL A 276 -0.42 -24.66 -11.87
C VAL A 276 0.73 -23.69 -12.14
N TRP A 277 1.10 -23.53 -13.41
CA TRP A 277 2.11 -22.58 -13.83
C TRP A 277 1.72 -21.13 -13.51
N GLY A 278 0.48 -20.74 -13.84
CA GLY A 278 -0.05 -19.41 -13.52
C GLY A 278 -0.10 -19.13 -12.01
N ALA A 279 -0.47 -20.13 -11.20
CA ALA A 279 -0.49 -20.02 -9.74
C ALA A 279 0.91 -19.82 -9.15
N LEU A 280 1.92 -20.53 -9.67
CA LEU A 280 3.32 -20.35 -9.25
C LEU A 280 3.85 -18.96 -9.60
N ALA A 281 3.56 -18.45 -10.80
CA ALA A 281 3.92 -17.09 -11.18
C ALA A 281 3.24 -16.05 -10.27
N ALA A 282 1.95 -16.24 -9.98
CA ALA A 282 1.20 -15.35 -9.10
C ALA A 282 1.66 -15.39 -7.63
N ALA A 283 2.18 -16.52 -7.15
CA ALA A 283 2.69 -16.66 -5.78
C ALA A 283 3.87 -15.73 -5.50
N VAL A 284 4.67 -15.39 -6.52
CA VAL A 284 5.89 -14.57 -6.40
C VAL A 284 5.63 -13.19 -5.76
N PRO A 285 4.64 -12.39 -6.18
CA PRO A 285 4.28 -11.13 -5.52
C PRO A 285 3.23 -11.32 -4.43
N LEU A 286 2.40 -12.37 -4.51
CA LEU A 286 1.30 -12.59 -3.57
C LEU A 286 1.80 -12.91 -2.16
N ILE A 287 2.75 -13.83 -2.03
CA ILE A 287 3.31 -14.24 -0.73
C ILE A 287 3.89 -13.03 0.04
N PRO A 288 4.80 -12.23 -0.54
CA PRO A 288 5.37 -11.09 0.17
C PRO A 288 4.35 -9.95 0.31
N GLY A 289 3.39 -9.79 -0.61
CA GLY A 289 2.30 -8.84 -0.48
C GLY A 289 1.41 -9.14 0.73
N ILE A 290 0.99 -10.40 0.91
CA ILE A 290 0.23 -10.83 2.09
C ILE A 290 1.08 -10.68 3.34
N ALA A 291 2.33 -11.14 3.33
CA ALA A 291 3.22 -11.03 4.48
C ALA A 291 3.48 -9.58 4.91
N ALA A 292 3.56 -8.65 3.95
CA ALA A 292 3.67 -7.22 4.22
C ALA A 292 2.34 -6.59 4.68
N ALA A 293 1.20 -7.20 4.33
CA ALA A 293 -0.13 -6.76 4.73
C ALA A 293 -0.56 -7.24 6.12
N VAL A 294 0.05 -8.31 6.66
CA VAL A 294 -0.26 -8.78 8.01
C VAL A 294 0.07 -7.66 9.01
N PRO A 295 -0.91 -7.21 9.83
CA PRO A 295 -0.69 -6.10 10.75
C PRO A 295 0.43 -6.48 11.71
N MET A 296 1.48 -5.65 11.73
CA MET A 296 2.58 -5.76 12.68
C MET A 296 2.02 -5.48 14.09
N ARG A 297 1.41 -6.49 14.72
CA ARG A 297 0.86 -6.43 16.09
C ARG A 297 1.90 -6.15 17.18
N ARG A 298 3.15 -5.85 16.81
CA ARG A 298 4.29 -5.76 17.73
C ARG A 298 4.91 -4.37 17.84
N THR A 299 4.51 -3.37 17.05
CA THR A 299 5.07 -2.00 17.15
C THR A 299 4.00 -0.91 17.25
N PRO A 300 4.17 0.12 18.12
CA PRO A 300 3.18 1.19 18.29
C PRO A 300 2.90 1.99 17.00
N GLN A 301 3.87 2.07 16.09
CA GLN A 301 3.72 2.72 14.77
C GLN A 301 2.74 2.00 13.84
N ALA A 302 2.61 0.67 13.96
CA ALA A 302 1.73 -0.14 13.11
C ALA A 302 0.25 -0.09 13.52
N ALA A 303 -0.05 0.33 14.75
CA ALA A 303 -1.40 0.62 15.22
C ALA A 303 -1.92 1.98 14.73
N SER A 304 -1.08 2.76 14.02
CA SER A 304 -1.51 4.03 13.42
C SER A 304 -2.40 3.80 12.20
N SER A 305 -3.33 4.74 11.97
CA SER A 305 -4.20 4.76 10.78
C SER A 305 -3.42 4.71 9.46
N ARG A 306 -2.24 5.32 9.42
CA ARG A 306 -1.34 5.29 8.25
C ARG A 306 -0.71 3.91 8.04
N GLY A 307 -0.39 3.19 9.11
CA GLY A 307 0.15 1.83 9.05
C GLY A 307 -0.85 0.83 8.47
N LEU A 308 -2.11 0.87 8.93
CA LEU A 308 -3.18 -0.01 8.43
C LEU A 308 -3.47 0.20 6.93
N VAL A 309 -3.49 1.46 6.49
CA VAL A 309 -3.66 1.82 5.07
C VAL A 309 -2.50 1.29 4.24
N ALA A 310 -1.26 1.50 4.68
CA ALA A 310 -0.09 1.00 3.98
C ALA A 310 -0.08 -0.53 3.88
N SER A 311 -0.46 -1.24 4.94
CA SER A 311 -0.59 -2.71 4.91
C SER A 311 -1.65 -3.19 3.92
N ALA A 312 -2.81 -2.54 3.86
CA ALA A 312 -3.86 -2.88 2.90
C ALA A 312 -3.42 -2.61 1.45
N GLU A 313 -2.75 -1.48 1.21
CA GLU A 313 -2.19 -1.12 -0.10
C GLU A 313 -1.16 -2.16 -0.57
N LEU A 314 -0.24 -2.60 0.30
CA LEU A 314 0.77 -3.63 -0.01
C LEU A 314 0.15 -5.00 -0.31
N GLY A 315 -0.90 -5.39 0.43
CA GLY A 315 -1.65 -6.61 0.15
C GLY A 315 -2.34 -6.57 -1.22
N ALA A 316 -2.98 -5.43 -1.54
CA ALA A 316 -3.60 -5.23 -2.84
C ALA A 316 -2.58 -5.29 -3.99
N ALA A 317 -1.39 -4.70 -3.80
CA ALA A 317 -0.31 -4.78 -4.79
C ALA A 317 0.16 -6.21 -5.07
N GLY A 318 0.19 -7.08 -4.06
CA GLY A 318 0.53 -8.50 -4.24
C GLY A 318 -0.53 -9.32 -4.99
N ILE A 319 -1.82 -8.97 -4.84
CA ILE A 319 -2.95 -9.68 -5.47
C ILE A 319 -3.19 -9.22 -6.91
N THR A 320 -2.84 -7.98 -7.24
CA THR A 320 -3.12 -7.35 -8.54
C THR A 320 -2.64 -8.19 -9.75
N PRO A 321 -1.40 -8.73 -9.78
CA PRO A 321 -0.96 -9.57 -10.90
C PRO A 321 -1.67 -10.94 -11.01
N LEU A 322 -2.04 -11.54 -9.87
CA LEU A 322 -2.83 -12.80 -9.86
C LEU A 322 -4.14 -12.61 -10.62
N MET A 323 -4.83 -11.49 -10.36
CA MET A 323 -6.09 -11.18 -11.04
C MET A 323 -5.89 -10.96 -12.53
N ALA A 324 -4.83 -10.27 -12.94
CA ALA A 324 -4.49 -10.12 -14.36
C ALA A 324 -4.31 -11.49 -15.03
N ILE A 325 -3.54 -12.41 -14.43
CA ILE A 325 -3.35 -13.78 -14.92
C ILE A 325 -4.70 -14.52 -15.04
N ALA A 326 -5.59 -14.39 -14.06
CA ALA A 326 -6.90 -15.06 -14.08
C ALA A 326 -7.86 -14.50 -15.14
N THR A 327 -7.68 -13.24 -15.56
CA THR A 327 -8.56 -12.57 -16.55
C THR A 327 -8.23 -12.90 -18.00
N VAL A 328 -6.95 -13.08 -18.33
CA VAL A 328 -6.47 -13.28 -19.72
C VAL A 328 -7.09 -14.50 -20.43
N PRO A 329 -7.34 -15.66 -19.77
CA PRO A 329 -7.89 -16.83 -20.44
C PRO A 329 -9.40 -16.79 -20.72
N GLN A 330 -10.17 -15.88 -20.12
CA GLN A 330 -11.65 -16.01 -20.05
C GLN A 330 -12.38 -15.16 -21.10
N ALA A 331 -13.10 -15.79 -22.03
CA ALA A 331 -14.02 -15.09 -22.93
C ALA A 331 -15.42 -14.95 -22.31
N PRO A 332 -16.12 -13.80 -22.43
CA PRO A 332 -15.69 -12.54 -23.04
C PRO A 332 -14.80 -11.71 -22.12
N TYR A 333 -13.62 -11.32 -22.62
CA TYR A 333 -12.49 -10.90 -21.80
C TYR A 333 -12.59 -9.50 -21.17
N ALA A 334 -13.42 -8.62 -21.75
CA ALA A 334 -13.60 -7.26 -21.24
C ALA A 334 -14.34 -7.23 -19.90
N ILE A 335 -15.24 -8.18 -19.64
CA ILE A 335 -16.09 -8.22 -18.44
C ILE A 335 -15.25 -8.49 -17.17
N PRO A 336 -14.49 -9.60 -17.06
CA PRO A 336 -13.73 -9.90 -15.85
C PRO A 336 -12.66 -8.84 -15.57
N PHE A 337 -12.02 -8.29 -16.62
CA PHE A 337 -11.05 -7.21 -16.48
C PHE A 337 -11.70 -5.90 -15.97
N SER A 338 -12.86 -5.52 -16.51
CA SER A 338 -13.59 -4.31 -16.09
C SER A 338 -14.10 -4.42 -14.66
N LEU A 339 -14.61 -5.60 -14.28
CA LEU A 339 -15.04 -5.91 -12.92
C LEU A 339 -13.86 -5.82 -11.94
N TRP A 340 -12.70 -6.36 -12.30
CA TRP A 340 -11.50 -6.28 -11.48
C TRP A 340 -11.03 -4.82 -11.27
N LEU A 341 -10.97 -4.01 -12.33
CA LEU A 341 -10.66 -2.59 -12.22
C LEU A 341 -11.67 -1.83 -11.34
N LEU A 342 -12.97 -2.14 -11.50
CA LEU A 342 -14.03 -1.56 -10.68
C LEU A 342 -13.84 -1.92 -9.20
N VAL A 343 -13.55 -3.19 -8.90
CA VAL A 343 -13.30 -3.66 -7.52
C VAL A 343 -12.08 -2.96 -6.92
N LEU A 344 -11.00 -2.77 -7.66
CA LEU A 344 -9.83 -2.03 -7.17
C LEU A 344 -10.16 -0.56 -6.85
N VAL A 345 -10.90 0.11 -7.74
CA VAL A 345 -11.32 1.51 -7.54
C VAL A 345 -12.27 1.63 -6.36
N VAL A 346 -13.24 0.72 -6.24
CA VAL A 346 -14.20 0.68 -5.13
C VAL A 346 -13.49 0.38 -3.81
N ALA A 347 -12.60 -0.61 -3.75
CA ALA A 347 -11.82 -0.92 -2.56
C ALA A 347 -10.96 0.30 -2.13
N ALA A 348 -10.22 0.91 -3.06
CA ALA A 348 -9.44 2.11 -2.77
C ALA A 348 -10.29 3.27 -2.22
N ARG A 349 -11.54 3.41 -2.69
CA ARG A 349 -12.45 4.49 -2.30
C ARG A 349 -13.23 4.21 -1.02
N PHE A 350 -13.64 2.96 -0.77
CA PHE A 350 -14.61 2.57 0.27
C PHE A 350 -14.03 1.77 1.44
N THR A 351 -12.91 1.05 1.31
CA THR A 351 -12.35 0.31 2.46
C THR A 351 -11.17 1.05 3.08
N VAL A 352 -10.21 1.50 2.28
CA VAL A 352 -8.95 2.06 2.78
C VAL A 352 -9.10 3.47 3.38
N ARG A 353 -9.80 4.37 2.68
CA ARG A 353 -9.94 5.78 3.08
C ARG A 353 -10.81 6.04 4.32
N PRO A 354 -12.00 5.41 4.48
CA PRO A 354 -12.82 5.66 5.66
C PRO A 354 -12.29 4.98 6.93
N LEU A 355 -11.67 3.80 6.83
CA LEU A 355 -11.00 3.16 7.98
C LEU A 355 -9.82 4.00 8.48
N ALA A 356 -9.08 4.65 7.58
CA ALA A 356 -8.03 5.59 7.95
C ALA A 356 -8.57 6.78 8.77
N ARG A 357 -9.75 7.30 8.41
CA ARG A 357 -10.42 8.43 9.10
C ARG A 357 -10.95 8.04 10.48
N LEU A 358 -11.45 6.82 10.64
CA LEU A 358 -11.93 6.32 11.93
C LEU A 358 -10.76 6.06 12.88
N ALA A 359 -9.68 5.47 12.39
CA ALA A 359 -8.48 5.21 13.19
C ALA A 359 -7.78 6.52 13.63
N THR A 360 -7.74 7.56 12.79
CA THR A 360 -7.18 8.88 13.19
C THR A 360 -8.01 9.53 14.30
N ARG A 361 -9.33 9.41 14.24
CA ARG A 361 -10.21 9.96 15.29
C ARG A 361 -10.01 9.25 16.63
N ALA A 362 -9.87 7.92 16.61
CA ALA A 362 -9.67 7.13 17.83
C ALA A 362 -8.31 7.41 18.51
N THR A 363 -7.23 7.61 17.75
CA THR A 363 -5.92 7.95 18.32
C THR A 363 -5.91 9.35 18.90
N LEU A 364 -6.46 10.34 18.18
CA LEU A 364 -6.56 11.71 18.68
C LEU A 364 -7.42 11.79 19.95
N GLN A 365 -8.52 11.02 20.03
CA GLN A 365 -9.34 10.97 21.24
C GLN A 365 -8.58 10.38 22.43
N ARG A 366 -7.77 9.33 22.24
CA ARG A 366 -6.94 8.76 23.31
C ARG A 366 -5.89 9.74 23.79
N ASP A 367 -5.15 10.37 22.88
CA ASP A 367 -4.09 11.33 23.24
C ASP A 367 -4.68 12.56 23.95
N LEU A 368 -5.86 13.04 23.52
CA LEU A 368 -6.58 14.12 24.18
C LEU A 368 -7.08 13.73 25.58
N VAL A 369 -7.56 12.49 25.78
CA VAL A 369 -8.00 12.00 27.10
C VAL A 369 -6.83 11.83 28.05
N VAL A 370 -5.70 11.29 27.58
CA VAL A 370 -4.47 11.18 28.37
C VAL A 370 -3.97 12.56 28.77
N ALA A 371 -3.82 13.48 27.80
CA ALA A 371 -3.38 14.84 28.07
C ALA A 371 -4.35 15.61 29.00
N ALA A 372 -5.66 15.40 28.87
CA ALA A 372 -6.64 16.00 29.77
C ALA A 372 -6.56 15.43 31.20
N THR A 373 -6.29 14.13 31.34
CA THR A 373 -6.14 13.46 32.64
C THR A 373 -4.86 13.91 33.34
N GLU A 374 -3.76 14.06 32.61
CA GLU A 374 -2.49 14.57 33.15
C GLU A 374 -2.62 16.04 33.57
N ALA A 375 -3.28 16.88 32.75
CA ALA A 375 -3.55 18.27 33.11
C ALA A 375 -4.43 18.40 34.37
N GLU A 376 -5.42 17.52 34.52
CA GLU A 376 -6.29 17.51 35.71
C GLU A 376 -5.52 17.06 36.96
N ARG A 377 -4.67 16.04 36.86
CA ARG A 377 -3.78 15.61 37.95
C ARG A 377 -2.83 16.72 38.40
N ALA A 378 -2.25 17.45 37.44
CA ALA A 378 -1.38 18.58 37.71
C ALA A 378 -2.13 19.74 38.41
N ARG A 379 -3.38 20.02 38.00
CA ARG A 379 -4.22 21.02 38.67
C ARG A 379 -4.54 20.61 40.11
N VAL A 380 -5.00 19.37 40.30
CA VAL A 380 -5.35 18.85 41.64
C VAL A 380 -4.15 18.87 42.58
N ALA A 381 -2.96 18.51 42.10
CA ALA A 381 -1.74 18.59 42.90
C ALA A 381 -1.37 20.03 43.30
N ALA A 382 -1.62 20.99 42.41
CA ALA A 382 -1.40 22.41 42.68
C ALA A 382 -2.41 22.93 43.72
N ASP A 383 -3.71 22.67 43.53
CA ASP A 383 -4.77 23.10 44.45
C ASP A 383 -4.55 22.55 45.88
N ILE A 384 -4.15 21.28 46.01
CA ILE A 384 -3.84 20.67 47.32
C ILE A 384 -2.58 21.29 47.95
N HIS A 385 -1.56 21.56 47.13
CA HIS A 385 -0.33 22.16 47.62
C HIS A 385 -0.56 23.59 48.12
N ASP A 386 -1.36 24.37 47.42
CA ASP A 386 -1.52 25.79 47.70
C ASP A 386 -2.57 26.06 48.79
N ASP A 387 -3.68 25.33 48.86
CA ASP A 387 -4.68 25.57 49.92
C ASP A 387 -4.42 24.71 51.16
N ALA A 388 -4.31 23.38 51.00
CA ALA A 388 -4.32 22.46 52.14
C ALA A 388 -2.99 22.46 52.93
N LEU A 389 -1.84 22.51 52.25
CA LEU A 389 -0.55 22.56 52.95
C LEU A 389 -0.30 23.91 53.63
N GLN A 390 -0.86 24.99 53.09
CA GLN A 390 -0.76 26.32 53.70
C GLN A 390 -1.58 26.43 54.98
N GLU A 391 -2.84 25.98 54.94
CA GLU A 391 -3.68 25.91 56.13
C GLU A 391 -3.06 25.04 57.23
N LEU A 392 -2.49 23.88 56.86
CA LEU A 392 -1.78 23.02 57.80
C LEU A 392 -0.54 23.69 58.39
N THR A 393 0.20 24.47 57.61
CA THR A 393 1.37 25.22 58.11
C THR A 393 0.96 26.30 59.11
N LEU A 394 -0.16 27.00 58.85
CA LEU A 394 -0.73 27.97 59.78
C LEU A 394 -1.26 27.31 61.05
N LEU A 395 -1.88 26.14 60.93
CA LEU A 395 -2.36 25.34 62.04
C LEU A 395 -1.20 24.90 62.95
N VAL A 396 -0.12 24.39 62.37
CA VAL A 396 1.11 24.02 63.11
C VAL A 396 1.60 25.21 63.94
N ARG A 397 1.73 26.40 63.34
CA ARG A 397 2.16 27.61 64.06
C ARG A 397 1.22 28.00 65.19
N ARG A 398 -0.11 27.92 64.98
CA ARG A 398 -1.10 28.24 66.02
C ARG A 398 -1.02 27.28 67.21
N LEU A 399 -0.85 25.99 66.94
CA LEU A 399 -0.71 24.95 67.98
C LEU A 399 0.59 25.11 68.76
N GLU A 400 1.70 25.43 68.09
CA GLU A 400 2.97 25.78 68.74
C GLU A 400 2.82 26.99 69.69
N THR A 401 2.15 28.06 69.25
CA THR A 401 1.91 29.23 70.11
C THR A 401 0.97 28.96 71.28
N ALA A 402 0.09 27.97 71.16
CA ALA A 402 -0.82 27.56 72.22
C ALA A 402 -0.18 26.58 73.23
N GLY A 403 1.05 26.13 72.99
CA GLY A 403 1.75 25.15 73.82
C GLY A 403 1.29 23.70 73.59
N ASP A 404 0.53 23.42 72.54
CA ASP A 404 0.06 22.08 72.17
C ASP A 404 1.07 21.41 71.22
N ALA A 405 2.12 20.85 71.82
CA ALA A 405 3.19 20.18 71.08
C ALA A 405 2.71 18.89 70.36
N GLU A 406 1.75 18.18 70.95
CA GLU A 406 1.22 16.93 70.39
C GLU A 406 0.34 17.20 69.16
N GLY A 407 -0.52 18.22 69.23
CA GLY A 407 -1.29 18.69 68.08
C GLY A 407 -0.41 19.20 66.93
N ALA A 408 0.67 19.93 67.24
CA ALA A 408 1.60 20.44 66.24
C ALA A 408 2.32 19.32 65.48
N ASP A 409 2.81 18.28 66.16
CA ASP A 409 3.48 17.14 65.52
C ASP A 409 2.53 16.29 64.66
N MET A 410 1.28 16.14 65.10
CA MET A 410 0.27 15.45 64.31
C MET A 410 -0.06 16.23 63.02
N ALA A 411 -0.17 17.55 63.09
CA ALA A 411 -0.38 18.40 61.92
C ALA A 411 0.83 18.39 60.95
N ARG A 412 2.07 18.36 61.46
CA ARG A 412 3.27 18.17 60.62
C ARG A 412 3.27 16.82 59.90
N THR A 413 2.92 15.74 60.61
CA THR A 413 2.85 14.40 60.02
C THR A 413 1.83 14.33 58.88
N VAL A 414 0.67 14.97 59.04
CA VAL A 414 -0.35 15.06 57.98
C VAL A 414 0.15 15.91 56.81
N SER A 415 0.83 17.02 57.09
CA SER A 415 1.45 17.87 56.07
C SER A 415 2.52 17.13 55.26
N ASP A 416 3.34 16.29 55.88
CA ASP A 416 4.39 15.54 55.21
C ASP A 416 3.83 14.39 54.37
N ARG A 417 2.76 13.73 54.84
CA ARG A 417 2.03 12.73 54.04
C ARG A 417 1.37 13.35 52.82
N LEU A 418 0.75 14.53 52.97
CA LEU A 418 0.18 15.27 51.84
C LEU A 418 1.26 15.74 50.86
N ARG A 419 2.43 16.19 51.35
CA ARG A 419 3.59 16.52 50.49
C ARG A 419 4.09 15.31 49.72
N ALA A 420 4.15 14.12 50.33
CA ALA A 420 4.54 12.89 49.62
C ALA A 420 3.55 12.55 48.50
N ILE A 421 2.25 12.61 48.77
CA ILE A 421 1.19 12.38 47.76
C ILE A 421 1.24 13.42 46.63
N CYS A 422 1.52 14.69 46.96
CA CYS A 422 1.70 15.75 45.96
C CYS A 422 3.02 15.62 45.18
N GLY A 423 4.07 15.10 45.81
CA GLY A 423 5.37 14.80 45.19
C GLY A 423 5.26 13.70 44.14
N ASP A 424 4.42 12.68 44.37
CA ASP A 424 4.11 11.65 43.38
C ASP A 424 3.29 12.18 42.19
N LEU A 425 2.72 13.38 42.29
CA LEU A 425 1.97 14.09 41.23
C LEU A 425 2.85 15.09 40.45
N ARG A 426 4.17 15.08 40.64
CA ARG A 426 5.11 16.06 40.07
C ARG A 426 5.20 16.00 38.55
N LEU A 427 5.28 17.18 37.93
CA LEU A 427 5.13 17.47 36.50
C LEU A 427 6.22 16.78 35.65
N PRO A 428 5.92 15.66 34.95
CA PRO A 428 6.94 14.92 34.20
C PRO A 428 7.58 15.77 33.08
N ILE A 429 6.80 16.71 32.53
CA ILE A 429 7.28 17.63 31.48
C ILE A 429 8.38 18.59 31.98
N LEU A 430 8.34 18.99 33.26
CA LEU A 430 9.35 19.86 33.85
C LEU A 430 10.62 19.08 34.16
N ASP A 431 10.48 17.85 34.68
CA ASP A 431 11.63 17.01 35.04
C ASP A 431 12.39 16.54 33.78
N ASP A 432 11.68 16.11 32.72
CA ASP A 432 12.27 15.57 31.50
C ASP A 432 12.76 16.64 30.49
N LEU A 433 12.02 17.75 30.36
CA LEU A 433 12.23 18.72 29.27
C LEU A 433 12.60 20.13 29.75
N GLY A 434 12.47 20.41 31.05
CA GLY A 434 12.79 21.71 31.64
C GLY A 434 11.69 22.77 31.51
N VAL A 435 11.96 23.95 32.06
CA VAL A 435 10.94 25.00 32.22
C VAL A 435 10.47 25.60 30.89
N GLY A 436 11.32 25.72 29.87
CA GLY A 436 10.94 26.28 28.57
C GLY A 436 9.80 25.52 27.88
N PRO A 437 9.93 24.19 27.68
CA PRO A 437 8.84 23.34 27.17
C PRO A 437 7.61 23.29 28.09
N ALA A 438 7.80 23.36 29.40
CA ALA A 438 6.69 23.43 30.35
C ALA A 438 5.87 24.73 30.19
N LEU A 439 6.53 25.86 29.88
CA LEU A 439 5.87 27.14 29.58
C LEU A 439 5.10 27.11 28.25
N ASP A 440 5.60 26.42 27.20
CA ASP A 440 4.85 26.24 25.95
C ASP A 440 3.50 25.56 26.24
N TRP A 441 3.55 24.49 27.04
CA TRP A 441 2.36 23.74 27.43
C TRP A 441 1.39 24.60 28.24
N LEU A 442 1.90 25.40 29.18
CA LEU A 442 1.10 26.27 30.03
C LEU A 442 0.40 27.38 29.20
N VAL A 443 1.12 28.01 28.27
CA VAL A 443 0.56 29.06 27.40
C VAL A 443 -0.53 28.53 26.50
N LEU A 444 -0.34 27.36 25.87
CA LEU A 444 -1.37 26.70 25.05
C LEU A 444 -2.65 26.37 25.85
N ARG A 445 -2.52 26.12 27.16
CA ARG A 445 -3.68 25.89 28.04
C ARG A 445 -4.39 27.20 28.39
N ILE A 446 -3.63 28.24 28.69
CA ILE A 446 -4.14 29.55 29.08
C ILE A 446 -4.79 30.28 27.91
N GLU A 447 -4.27 30.15 26.69
CA GLU A 447 -4.86 30.74 25.47
C GLU A 447 -6.34 30.35 25.31
N ARG A 448 -6.69 29.10 25.63
CA ARG A 448 -8.09 28.62 25.59
C ARG A 448 -9.00 29.22 26.66
N LEU A 449 -8.43 29.73 27.76
CA LEU A 449 -9.16 30.28 28.90
C LEU A 449 -9.20 31.82 28.89
N ALA A 450 -8.18 32.46 28.32
CA ALA A 450 -8.01 33.90 28.31
C ALA A 450 -8.99 34.66 27.38
N GLY A 451 -9.64 33.95 26.45
CA GLY A 451 -10.60 34.56 25.52
C GLY A 451 -9.97 35.53 24.51
N GLY A 452 -8.65 35.49 24.33
CA GLY A 452 -7.88 36.33 23.41
C GLY A 452 -6.42 35.90 23.30
N GLU A 453 -5.59 36.68 22.61
CA GLU A 453 -4.21 36.33 22.26
C GLU A 453 -3.31 36.15 23.49
N VAL A 454 -2.61 35.01 23.55
CA VAL A 454 -1.55 34.73 24.53
C VAL A 454 -0.31 34.30 23.77
N ARG A 455 0.80 35.01 23.96
CA ARG A 455 2.04 34.81 23.21
C ARG A 455 3.19 34.48 24.14
N LEU A 456 4.00 33.49 23.74
CA LEU A 456 5.25 33.13 24.42
C LEU A 456 6.45 33.52 23.55
N GLU A 457 7.35 34.31 24.12
CA GLU A 457 8.64 34.67 23.53
C GLU A 457 9.73 34.05 24.39
N LYS A 458 10.46 33.07 23.84
CA LYS A 458 11.47 32.34 24.62
C LYS A 458 12.84 32.30 23.96
N ALA A 459 13.87 32.34 24.81
CA ALA A 459 15.27 32.10 24.45
C ALA A 459 15.88 31.19 25.52
N ASP A 460 15.84 29.89 25.26
CA ASP A 460 16.18 28.83 26.22
C ASP A 460 17.59 28.32 25.95
N GLY A 461 18.58 28.95 26.56
CA GLY A 461 20.01 28.68 26.33
C GLY A 461 20.60 27.65 27.29
N THR A 462 20.63 27.99 28.58
CA THR A 462 21.23 27.15 29.63
C THR A 462 20.17 26.73 30.63
N ARG A 463 20.07 25.43 30.94
CA ARG A 463 19.04 24.92 31.86
C ARG A 463 19.33 25.34 33.31
N PRO A 464 18.41 26.02 34.00
CA PRO A 464 18.56 26.34 35.42
C PRO A 464 18.54 25.09 36.31
N PRO A 465 19.00 25.20 37.58
CA PRO A 465 18.80 24.16 38.58
C PRO A 465 17.31 23.78 38.76
N PRO A 466 16.97 22.51 39.11
CA PRO A 466 15.58 22.04 39.14
C PRO A 466 14.64 22.82 40.08
N ASP A 467 15.15 23.30 41.20
CA ASP A 467 14.44 24.17 42.14
C ASP A 467 14.11 25.54 41.54
N VAL A 468 15.04 26.10 40.75
CA VAL A 468 14.83 27.33 39.97
C VAL A 468 13.80 27.10 38.86
N GLU A 469 13.91 25.99 38.12
CA GLU A 469 12.93 25.64 37.07
C GLU A 469 11.50 25.54 37.63
N LEU A 470 11.35 24.90 38.79
CA LEU A 470 10.07 24.76 39.47
C LEU A 470 9.54 26.11 39.95
N ALA A 471 10.39 26.95 40.55
CA ALA A 471 9.98 28.29 40.99
C ALA A 471 9.51 29.16 39.81
N PHE A 472 10.24 29.16 38.69
CA PHE A 472 9.86 29.89 37.47
C PHE A 472 8.54 29.40 36.90
N PHE A 473 8.35 28.08 36.81
CA PHE A 473 7.10 27.50 36.33
C PHE A 473 5.90 27.89 37.21
N ARG A 474 6.06 27.85 38.53
CA ARG A 474 4.98 28.19 39.48
C ARG A 474 4.65 29.68 39.47
N VAL A 475 5.66 30.55 39.37
CA VAL A 475 5.43 32.00 39.21
C VAL A 475 4.72 32.29 37.89
N ALA A 476 5.10 31.64 36.79
CA ALA A 476 4.40 31.78 35.52
C ALA A 476 2.93 31.31 35.60
N GLN A 477 2.68 30.19 36.28
CA GLN A 477 1.34 29.64 36.47
C GLN A 477 0.42 30.62 37.21
N GLU A 478 0.90 31.16 38.33
CA GLU A 478 0.14 32.10 39.15
C GLU A 478 -0.05 33.43 38.42
N ALA A 479 0.99 33.97 37.77
CA ALA A 479 0.91 35.19 37.00
C ALA A 479 -0.07 35.08 35.82
N LEU A 480 -0.04 33.99 35.06
CA LEU A 480 -0.99 33.74 33.98
C LEU A 480 -2.41 33.50 34.50
N GLY A 481 -2.57 32.81 35.62
CA GLY A 481 -3.86 32.64 36.28
C GLY A 481 -4.46 33.98 36.70
N ASN A 482 -3.65 34.88 37.26
CA ASN A 482 -4.04 36.23 37.63
C ASN A 482 -4.38 37.08 36.39
N ALA A 483 -3.60 36.97 35.31
CA ALA A 483 -3.90 37.64 34.04
C ALA A 483 -5.24 37.21 33.43
N VAL A 484 -5.61 35.92 33.54
CA VAL A 484 -6.92 35.43 33.08
C VAL A 484 -8.07 35.91 33.97
N LYS A 485 -7.88 35.90 35.30
CA LYS A 485 -8.94 36.27 36.27
C LYS A 485 -9.16 37.78 36.37
N HIS A 486 -8.10 38.56 36.27
CA HIS A 486 -8.09 40.00 36.60
C HIS A 486 -7.55 40.89 35.48
N GLY A 487 -6.74 40.33 34.59
CA GLY A 487 -6.18 41.02 33.43
C GLY A 487 -7.10 40.98 32.20
N LYS A 488 -6.52 41.34 31.04
CA LYS A 488 -7.13 41.17 29.71
C LYS A 488 -6.06 40.82 28.67
N PRO A 489 -6.42 40.09 27.61
CA PRO A 489 -5.56 39.94 26.44
C PRO A 489 -5.26 41.29 25.75
N PRO A 490 -4.12 41.41 25.03
CA PRO A 490 -3.10 40.37 24.83
C PRO A 490 -2.29 40.09 26.10
N ILE A 491 -1.92 38.82 26.31
CA ILE A 491 -1.00 38.41 27.39
C ILE A 491 0.32 37.98 26.75
N VAL A 492 1.43 38.54 27.21
CA VAL A 492 2.77 38.23 26.69
C VAL A 492 3.63 37.63 27.79
N VAL A 493 4.13 36.42 27.54
CA VAL A 493 5.08 35.74 28.41
C VAL A 493 6.45 35.80 27.75
N ARG A 494 7.47 36.29 28.47
CA ARG A 494 8.86 36.23 28.00
C ARG A 494 9.71 35.40 28.95
N TYR A 495 10.43 34.44 28.42
CA TYR A 495 11.34 33.59 29.19
C TYR A 495 12.73 33.55 28.54
N HIS A 496 13.75 33.92 29.30
CA HIS A 496 15.13 33.89 28.83
C HIS A 496 16.00 33.16 29.85
N SER A 497 16.88 32.29 29.38
CA SER A 497 17.84 31.60 30.23
C SER A 497 19.20 31.45 29.57
N THR A 498 20.24 31.77 30.33
CA THR A 498 21.65 31.80 29.92
C THR A 498 22.53 31.35 31.07
N GLU A 499 23.83 31.19 30.85
CA GLU A 499 24.79 30.92 31.92
C GLU A 499 24.83 32.02 32.99
N ALA A 500 24.42 33.25 32.65
CA ALA A 500 24.38 34.38 33.58
C ALA A 500 23.11 34.41 34.46
N GLY A 501 22.15 33.49 34.23
CA GLY A 501 20.90 33.42 34.98
C GLY A 501 19.66 33.24 34.11
N ALA A 502 18.50 33.37 34.74
CA ALA A 502 17.20 33.21 34.10
C ALA A 502 16.28 34.38 34.43
N SER A 503 15.42 34.76 33.47
CA SER A 503 14.41 35.81 33.64
C SER A 503 13.07 35.38 33.04
N LEU A 504 12.00 35.69 33.74
CA LEU A 504 10.62 35.47 33.31
C LEU A 504 9.86 36.79 33.44
N SER A 505 9.02 37.13 32.46
CA SER A 505 8.04 38.21 32.59
C SER A 505 6.68 37.78 32.03
N VAL A 506 5.62 38.27 32.67
CA VAL A 506 4.24 38.11 32.23
C VAL A 506 3.58 39.49 32.24
N ASP A 507 3.13 39.92 31.06
CA ASP A 507 2.43 41.18 30.84
C ASP A 507 0.99 40.92 30.43
N ASP A 508 0.04 41.60 31.07
CA ASP A 508 -1.36 41.66 30.63
C ASP A 508 -1.76 43.08 30.20
N ALA A 509 -2.91 43.23 29.54
CA ALA A 509 -3.45 44.52 29.08
C ALA A 509 -4.71 44.96 29.85
N GLY A 510 -4.87 44.48 31.09
CA GLY A 510 -6.01 44.73 31.95
C GLY A 510 -5.97 46.08 32.70
N PRO A 511 -6.80 46.25 33.74
CA PRO A 511 -6.82 47.50 34.53
C PRO A 511 -5.51 47.74 35.32
N GLY A 512 -4.75 46.68 35.56
CA GLY A 512 -3.51 46.67 36.34
C GLY A 512 -3.75 46.51 37.85
N ILE A 513 -2.67 46.34 38.60
CA ILE A 513 -2.69 46.19 40.05
C ILE A 513 -2.81 47.55 40.77
N GLU A 514 -3.74 47.66 41.72
CA GLU A 514 -3.88 48.87 42.57
C GLU A 514 -2.80 48.88 43.68
N PRO A 515 -2.33 50.05 44.14
CA PRO A 515 -1.24 50.16 45.11
C PRO A 515 -1.48 49.42 46.44
N ASP A 516 -2.73 49.33 46.86
CA ASP A 516 -3.21 48.70 48.09
C ASP A 516 -3.80 47.29 47.86
N ALA A 517 -3.76 46.79 46.62
CA ALA A 517 -4.26 45.46 46.26
C ALA A 517 -3.54 44.29 46.96
N PRO A 518 -2.20 44.31 47.17
CA PRO A 518 -1.52 43.23 47.89
C PRO A 518 -2.02 43.08 49.33
N GLN A 519 -2.21 44.21 50.03
CA GLN A 519 -2.64 44.24 51.43
C GLN A 519 -4.11 43.81 51.57
N ARG A 520 -4.99 44.29 50.66
CA ARG A 520 -6.39 43.83 50.58
C ARG A 520 -6.54 42.36 50.17
N ALA A 521 -5.61 41.82 49.38
CA ALA A 521 -5.60 40.42 49.01
C ALA A 521 -5.26 39.54 50.22
N GLU A 522 -4.26 39.91 51.02
CA GLU A 522 -3.95 39.23 52.28
C GLU A 522 -5.11 39.27 53.28
N GLU A 523 -5.73 40.44 53.47
CA GLU A 523 -6.90 40.59 54.37
C GLU A 523 -8.10 39.75 53.91
N ALA A 524 -8.22 39.51 52.61
CA ALA A 524 -9.27 38.67 52.02
C ALA A 524 -8.85 37.20 51.83
N GLY A 525 -7.71 36.77 52.40
CA GLY A 525 -7.22 35.39 52.32
C GLY A 525 -6.77 34.94 50.94
N ARG A 526 -6.39 35.85 50.04
CA ARG A 526 -5.86 35.57 48.70
C ARG A 526 -4.34 35.70 48.69
N PHE A 527 -3.64 34.56 48.75
CA PHE A 527 -2.19 34.50 48.96
C PHE A 527 -1.34 34.41 47.68
N GLY A 528 -1.93 34.56 46.49
CA GLY A 528 -1.22 34.38 45.20
C GLY A 528 0.07 35.20 45.05
N LEU A 529 0.02 36.50 45.37
CA LEU A 529 1.19 37.39 45.32
C LEU A 529 2.23 37.04 46.39
N LEU A 530 1.79 36.73 47.60
CA LEU A 530 2.66 36.31 48.72
C LEU A 530 3.40 35.00 48.39
N ASN A 531 2.70 34.05 47.75
CA ASN A 531 3.26 32.78 47.34
C ASN A 531 4.33 32.96 46.26
N MET A 532 4.09 33.85 45.29
CA MET A 532 5.12 34.19 44.29
C MET A 532 6.35 34.82 44.96
N GLN A 533 6.16 35.72 45.92
CA GLN A 533 7.24 36.37 46.67
C GLN A 533 8.08 35.35 47.45
N GLN A 534 7.44 34.47 48.22
CA GLN A 534 8.13 33.43 49.00
C GLN A 534 8.90 32.46 48.10
N ARG A 535 8.35 32.11 46.92
CA ARG A 535 9.03 31.25 45.95
C ARG A 535 10.26 31.92 45.36
N ALA A 536 10.18 33.23 45.06
CA ALA A 536 11.33 33.99 44.59
C ALA A 536 12.44 34.05 45.66
N GLU A 537 12.07 34.36 46.90
CA GLU A 537 13.00 34.37 48.04
C GLU A 537 13.66 33.01 48.27
N GLY A 538 12.90 31.92 48.12
CA GLY A 538 13.39 30.55 48.31
C GLY A 538 14.51 30.13 47.35
N ILE A 539 14.61 30.78 46.19
CA ILE A 539 15.68 30.56 45.20
C ILE A 539 16.67 31.73 45.09
N GLY A 540 16.55 32.75 45.95
CA GLY A 540 17.36 33.97 45.88
C GLY A 540 17.08 34.85 44.64
N ALA A 541 15.89 34.73 44.05
CA ALA A 541 15.45 35.52 42.90
C ALA A 541 14.76 36.83 43.35
N ILE A 542 14.74 37.80 42.43
CA ILE A 542 14.06 39.08 42.62
C ILE A 542 12.73 39.03 41.86
N LEU A 543 11.63 39.26 42.57
CA LEU A 543 10.30 39.40 42.00
C LEU A 543 9.91 40.89 41.97
N ASP A 544 9.50 41.39 40.81
CA ASP A 544 8.92 42.71 40.62
C ASP A 544 7.48 42.56 40.11
N VAL A 545 6.51 43.04 40.90
CA VAL A 545 5.09 43.07 40.52
C VAL A 545 4.63 44.51 40.54
N ARG A 546 4.27 45.04 39.37
CA ARG A 546 3.89 46.45 39.23
C ARG A 546 2.85 46.66 38.15
N ARG A 547 2.23 47.83 38.19
CA ARG A 547 1.38 48.30 37.10
C ARG A 547 2.25 48.68 35.90
N TRP A 548 1.90 48.20 34.72
CA TRP A 548 2.65 48.51 33.50
C TRP A 548 2.32 49.94 33.00
N PRO A 549 3.29 50.72 32.49
CA PRO A 549 3.06 52.10 32.03
C PRO A 549 2.00 52.23 30.93
N GLY A 550 1.77 51.17 30.15
CA GLY A 550 0.75 51.12 29.09
C GLY A 550 -0.64 50.63 29.52
N GLY A 551 -0.86 50.38 30.82
CA GLY A 551 -2.01 49.65 31.34
C GLY A 551 -1.69 48.16 31.54
N GLY A 552 -2.38 47.52 32.49
CA GLY A 552 -2.16 46.12 32.86
C GLY A 552 -1.16 45.90 34.00
N THR A 553 -0.85 44.63 34.26
CA THR A 553 0.08 44.18 35.30
C THR A 553 1.32 43.57 34.66
N HIS A 554 2.47 43.89 35.22
CA HIS A 554 3.75 43.30 34.89
C HIS A 554 4.26 42.51 36.09
N VAL A 555 4.51 41.23 35.87
CA VAL A 555 5.17 40.35 36.83
C VAL A 555 6.49 39.92 36.23
N ALA A 556 7.60 40.26 36.86
CA ALA A 556 8.94 39.86 36.43
C ALA A 556 9.68 39.13 37.55
N LEU A 557 10.37 38.05 37.18
CA LEU A 557 11.21 37.26 38.06
C LEU A 557 12.60 37.15 37.46
N GLU A 558 13.63 37.53 38.21
CA GLU A 558 15.03 37.44 37.80
C GLU A 558 15.85 36.63 38.80
N TRP A 559 16.57 35.64 38.30
CA TRP A 559 17.48 34.80 39.07
C TRP A 559 18.88 34.85 38.49
N ARG A 560 19.89 34.94 39.35
CA ARG A 560 21.31 34.86 38.97
C ARG A 560 22.00 33.76 39.77
N PRO A 561 22.85 32.94 39.14
CA PRO A 561 23.66 31.96 39.85
C PRO A 561 24.65 32.69 40.77
N HIS A 562 24.82 32.17 41.99
CA HIS A 562 25.74 32.68 42.99
C HIS A 562 27.19 32.25 42.75
#